data_AF-A2RMZ5-F1
#
_entry.id   AF-A2RMZ5-F1
#
_cell.length_a   1.000
_cell.length_b   1.000
_cell.length_c   1.000
_cell.angle_alpha   90.00
_cell.angle_beta   90.00
_cell.angle_gamma   90.00
#
_symmetry.space_group_name_H-M   'P 1'
#
loop_
_entity.id
_entity.type
_entity.pdbx_description
1 polymer ?
#
loop_
_entity_poly.entity_id
_entity_poly.type
_entity_poly.pdbx_seq_one_letter_code
_entity_poly.pdbx_strand_id
1 'polypeptide(L)'
;MTKNDYIEKITQNLEHLTKDELKDVSILTTAQLVVRSKFAERQQLEHEITNLTPKLQQQALPVVPECVAELFNEYRLENIQRLFEFGIDDIKSNKMIKALMWRDKYPDTFSLAFITGKYEVEKPQLFYLKNKLTGFYLFKAFGGKYGEEFYRSTINLTNDFKFTQQEIDSMQTGSYELVPVEDGE
;
A
#
# COMPACT_ATOMS: atom_id res chain seq x y z
N MET A 1 36.77 37.64 -26.10
CA MET A 1 37.82 36.63 -26.21
C MET A 1 37.31 35.54 -27.12
N THR A 2 37.88 35.40 -28.31
CA THR A 2 37.47 34.41 -29.29
C THR A 2 38.08 33.05 -28.99
N LYS A 3 37.58 31.97 -29.61
CA LYS A 3 38.16 30.61 -29.48
C LYS A 3 39.66 30.61 -29.83
N ASN A 4 40.07 31.43 -30.79
CA ASN A 4 41.45 31.52 -31.24
C ASN A 4 42.35 32.16 -30.16
N ASP A 5 41.86 33.21 -29.49
CA ASP A 5 42.58 33.86 -28.37
C ASP A 5 42.90 32.87 -27.24
N TYR A 6 42.01 31.90 -26.98
CA TYR A 6 42.23 30.87 -25.96
C TYR A 6 43.28 29.85 -26.38
N ILE A 7 43.25 29.43 -27.65
CA ILE A 7 44.22 28.47 -28.19
C ILE A 7 45.62 29.08 -28.14
N GLU A 8 45.77 30.32 -28.61
CA GLU A 8 47.06 31.02 -28.63
C GLU A 8 47.64 31.18 -27.23
N LYS A 9 46.80 31.55 -26.25
CA LYS A 9 47.21 31.67 -24.85
C LYS A 9 47.60 30.34 -24.20
N ILE A 10 46.90 29.25 -24.52
CA ILE A 10 47.25 27.91 -24.04
C ILE A 10 48.58 27.47 -24.67
N THR A 11 48.77 27.69 -25.97
CA THR A 11 50.02 27.35 -26.67
C THR A 11 51.21 28.06 -26.04
N GLN A 12 51.13 29.38 -25.83
CA GLN A 12 52.19 30.15 -25.16
C GLN A 12 52.53 29.61 -23.75
N ASN A 13 51.52 29.19 -22.98
CA ASN A 13 51.74 28.63 -21.65
C ASN A 13 52.39 27.25 -21.66
N LEU A 14 52.25 26.49 -22.75
CA LEU A 14 52.78 25.12 -22.87
C LEU A 14 54.16 25.08 -23.55
N GLU A 15 54.51 26.09 -24.35
CA GLU A 15 55.76 26.15 -25.13
C GLU A 15 57.05 26.07 -24.29
N HIS A 16 56.97 26.48 -23.01
CA HIS A 16 58.12 26.47 -22.10
C HIS A 16 58.28 25.17 -21.29
N LEU A 17 57.34 24.22 -21.41
CA LEU A 17 57.36 22.97 -20.66
C LEU A 17 58.23 21.91 -21.32
N THR A 18 58.84 21.07 -20.50
CA THR A 18 59.55 19.88 -20.97
C THR A 18 58.59 18.79 -21.43
N LYS A 19 59.11 17.80 -22.16
CA LYS A 19 58.32 16.67 -22.66
C LYS A 19 57.63 15.86 -21.56
N ASP A 20 58.29 15.70 -20.41
CA ASP A 20 57.74 14.95 -19.27
C ASP A 20 56.65 15.76 -18.56
N GLU A 21 56.84 17.08 -18.39
CA GLU A 21 55.79 17.96 -17.84
C GLU A 21 54.56 18.03 -18.77
N LEU A 22 54.76 18.08 -20.09
CA LEU A 22 53.66 17.99 -21.06
C LEU A 22 52.90 16.66 -20.96
N LYS A 23 53.61 15.56 -20.68
CA LYS A 23 52.99 14.24 -20.44
C LYS A 23 52.15 14.26 -19.17
N ASP A 24 52.65 14.84 -18.08
CA ASP A 24 51.92 14.98 -16.82
C ASP A 24 50.68 15.87 -16.99
N VAL A 25 50.80 16.99 -17.72
CA VAL A 25 49.65 17.85 -18.09
C VAL A 25 48.60 17.08 -18.88
N SER A 26 49.01 16.24 -19.83
CA SER A 26 48.08 15.39 -20.59
C SER A 26 47.36 14.37 -19.70
N ILE A 27 48.09 13.73 -18.77
CA ILE A 27 47.51 12.76 -17.81
C ILE A 27 46.50 13.46 -16.90
N LEU A 28 46.87 14.61 -16.32
CA LEU A 28 46.01 15.40 -15.45
C LEU A 28 44.76 15.89 -16.17
N THR A 29 44.90 16.39 -17.41
CA THR A 29 43.77 16.84 -18.23
C THR A 29 42.81 15.69 -18.51
N THR A 30 43.34 14.51 -18.83
CA THR A 30 42.53 13.30 -19.05
C THR A 30 41.79 12.88 -17.78
N ALA A 31 42.48 12.86 -16.63
CA ALA A 31 41.87 12.55 -15.34
C ALA A 31 40.76 13.56 -14.97
N GLN A 32 40.99 14.86 -15.20
CA GLN A 32 40.00 15.91 -14.97
C GLN A 32 38.76 15.75 -15.85
N LEU A 33 38.92 15.40 -17.13
CA LEU A 33 37.81 15.12 -18.04
C LEU A 33 36.99 13.92 -17.55
N VAL A 34 37.65 12.84 -17.15
CA VAL A 34 36.99 11.65 -16.59
C VAL A 34 36.20 12.00 -15.32
N VAL A 35 36.79 12.76 -14.40
CA VAL A 35 36.11 13.19 -13.15
C VAL A 35 34.89 14.05 -13.47
N ARG A 36 35.00 14.99 -14.41
CA ARG A 36 33.86 15.83 -14.83
C ARG A 36 32.74 15.01 -15.47
N SER A 37 33.07 14.04 -16.32
CA SER A 37 32.08 13.11 -16.90
C SER A 37 31.33 12.34 -15.82
N LYS A 38 32.07 11.72 -14.88
CA LYS A 38 31.48 10.97 -13.78
C LYS A 38 30.62 11.84 -12.86
N PHE A 39 31.01 13.09 -12.64
CA PHE A 39 30.22 14.04 -11.86
C PHE A 39 28.91 14.42 -12.57
N ALA A 40 28.92 14.56 -13.90
CA ALA A 40 27.72 14.80 -14.68
C ALA A 40 26.77 13.58 -14.66
N GLU A 41 27.30 12.37 -14.85
CA GLU A 41 26.55 11.11 -14.73
C GLU A 41 25.90 10.97 -13.34
N ARG A 42 26.65 11.27 -12.28
CA ARG A 42 26.15 11.22 -10.91
C ARG A 42 25.00 12.21 -10.70
N GLN A 43 25.11 13.46 -11.17
CA GLN A 43 24.03 14.43 -11.04
C GLN A 43 22.77 13.99 -11.80
N GLN A 44 22.93 13.38 -12.97
CA GLN A 44 21.81 12.83 -13.73
C GLN A 44 21.11 11.71 -12.95
N LEU A 45 21.87 10.79 -12.37
CA LEU A 45 21.35 9.71 -11.53
C LEU A 45 20.66 10.24 -10.27
N GLU A 46 21.25 11.23 -9.60
CA GLU A 46 20.65 11.87 -8.42
C GLU A 46 19.29 12.50 -8.77
N HIS A 47 19.19 13.22 -9.89
CA HIS A 47 17.94 13.77 -10.37
C HIS A 47 16.89 12.69 -10.70
N GLU A 48 17.32 11.58 -11.33
CA GLU A 48 16.43 10.45 -11.62
C GLU A 48 15.91 9.78 -10.34
N ILE A 49 16.79 9.56 -9.36
CA ILE A 49 16.41 9.03 -8.03
C ILE A 49 15.43 9.96 -7.34
N THR A 50 15.68 11.27 -7.32
CA THR A 50 14.78 12.27 -6.72
C THR A 50 13.39 12.24 -7.38
N ASN A 51 13.31 12.01 -8.69
CA ASN A 51 12.05 11.91 -9.41
C ASN A 51 11.32 10.57 -9.20
N LEU A 52 12.03 9.47 -9.00
CA LEU A 52 11.46 8.12 -8.83
C LEU A 52 11.05 7.81 -7.39
N THR A 53 11.82 8.28 -6.41
CA THR A 53 11.58 8.07 -4.97
C THR A 53 10.14 8.40 -4.55
N PRO A 54 9.56 9.58 -4.89
CA PRO A 54 8.19 9.88 -4.49
C PRO A 54 7.16 8.97 -5.16
N LYS A 55 7.41 8.50 -6.39
CA LYS A 55 6.50 7.58 -7.09
C LYS A 55 6.43 6.20 -6.42
N LEU A 56 7.56 5.72 -5.91
CA LEU A 56 7.64 4.48 -5.13
C LEU A 56 7.00 4.62 -3.74
N GLN A 57 7.12 5.79 -3.13
CA GLN A 57 6.50 6.07 -1.81
C GLN A 57 4.99 6.31 -1.90
N GLN A 58 4.47 6.77 -3.05
CA GLN A 58 3.05 6.99 -3.29
C GLN A 58 2.28 5.73 -3.70
N GLN A 59 2.92 4.56 -3.74
CA GLN A 59 2.16 3.33 -3.97
C GLN A 59 1.21 3.12 -2.79
N ALA A 60 -0.09 3.29 -3.06
CA ALA A 60 -1.14 3.10 -2.08
C ALA A 60 -0.98 1.71 -1.46
N LEU A 61 -1.10 1.64 -0.13
CA LEU A 61 -1.05 0.38 0.56
C LEU A 61 -2.18 -0.52 0.05
N PRO A 62 -1.93 -1.82 -0.16
CA PRO A 62 -2.99 -2.75 -0.49
C PRO A 62 -4.02 -2.73 0.64
N VAL A 63 -5.30 -2.60 0.28
CA VAL A 63 -6.42 -2.68 1.23
C VAL A 63 -6.92 -4.12 1.24
N VAL A 64 -6.94 -4.75 2.41
CA VAL A 64 -7.36 -6.14 2.59
C VAL A 64 -8.51 -6.25 3.60
N PRO A 65 -9.47 -7.16 3.42
CA PRO A 65 -10.51 -7.39 4.42
C PRO A 65 -9.96 -7.87 5.75
N GLU A 66 -10.71 -7.66 6.84
CA GLU A 66 -10.35 -8.11 8.18
C GLU A 66 -10.01 -9.60 8.24
N CYS A 67 -10.79 -10.47 7.58
CA CYS A 67 -10.52 -11.91 7.55
C CYS A 67 -9.16 -12.27 6.94
N VAL A 68 -8.64 -11.46 6.01
CA VAL A 68 -7.32 -11.63 5.38
C VAL A 68 -6.21 -11.13 6.30
N ALA A 69 -6.41 -9.97 6.94
CA ALA A 69 -5.48 -9.45 7.94
C ALA A 69 -5.31 -10.42 9.13
N GLU A 70 -6.42 -11.00 9.60
CA GLU A 70 -6.40 -12.00 10.65
C GLU A 70 -5.71 -13.30 10.19
N LEU A 71 -5.90 -13.72 8.94
CA LEU A 71 -5.16 -14.85 8.35
C LEU A 71 -3.64 -14.59 8.35
N PHE A 72 -3.20 -13.38 8.02
CA PHE A 72 -1.79 -13.00 8.05
C PHE A 72 -1.20 -13.02 9.46
N ASN A 73 -1.99 -12.66 10.48
CA ASN A 73 -1.60 -12.77 11.88
C ASN A 73 -1.47 -14.23 12.33
N GLU A 74 -2.40 -15.09 11.90
CA GLU A 74 -2.40 -16.53 12.22
C GLU A 74 -1.26 -17.28 11.50
N TYR A 75 -0.96 -16.91 10.25
CA TYR A 75 0.05 -17.55 9.41
C TYR A 75 1.11 -16.53 9.02
N ARG A 76 2.15 -16.41 9.85
CA ARG A 76 3.36 -15.63 9.52
C ARG A 76 4.12 -16.27 8.33
N LEU A 77 5.03 -15.52 7.72
CA LEU A 77 5.88 -15.93 6.58
C LEU A 77 6.50 -17.34 6.72
N GLU A 78 6.79 -17.77 7.95
CA GLU A 78 7.32 -19.10 8.29
C GLU A 78 6.40 -20.26 7.89
N ASN A 79 5.10 -20.00 7.69
CA ASN A 79 4.10 -20.98 7.26
C ASN A 79 3.50 -20.65 5.88
N ILE A 80 4.18 -19.83 5.07
CA ILE A 80 3.72 -19.38 3.75
C ILE A 80 3.28 -20.54 2.85
N GLN A 81 4.03 -21.63 2.86
CA GLN A 81 3.76 -22.81 2.04
C GLN A 81 2.36 -23.38 2.33
N ARG A 82 1.94 -23.42 3.60
CA ARG A 82 0.61 -23.90 3.98
C ARG A 82 -0.51 -23.01 3.40
N LEU A 83 -0.33 -21.70 3.36
CA LEU A 83 -1.34 -20.76 2.82
C LEU A 83 -1.61 -20.93 1.32
N PHE A 84 -0.62 -21.41 0.56
CA PHE A 84 -0.74 -21.65 -0.88
C PHE A 84 -1.05 -23.11 -1.22
N GLU A 85 -0.85 -24.04 -0.28
CA GLU A 85 -1.18 -25.45 -0.43
C GLU A 85 -2.62 -25.79 -0.04
N PHE A 86 -3.25 -25.03 0.87
CA PHE A 86 -4.63 -25.29 1.25
C PHE A 86 -5.61 -24.98 0.10
N GLY A 87 -6.33 -26.02 -0.33
CA GLY A 87 -7.59 -25.86 -1.05
C GLY A 87 -8.70 -25.40 -0.12
N ILE A 88 -9.68 -24.66 -0.65
CA ILE A 88 -10.84 -24.20 0.13
C ILE A 88 -11.59 -25.38 0.76
N ASP A 89 -11.61 -26.53 0.07
CA ASP A 89 -12.33 -27.74 0.46
C ASP A 89 -11.72 -28.45 1.70
N ASP A 90 -10.48 -28.13 2.07
CA ASP A 90 -9.76 -28.77 3.18
C ASP A 90 -10.00 -28.07 4.54
N ILE A 91 -10.79 -26.99 4.56
CA ILE A 91 -10.88 -26.07 5.70
C ILE A 91 -12.26 -26.07 6.34
N LYS A 92 -12.30 -26.17 7.68
CA LYS A 92 -13.54 -26.16 8.47
C LYS A 92 -13.94 -24.76 8.99
N SER A 93 -13.04 -23.78 8.94
CA SER A 93 -13.30 -22.43 9.44
C SER A 93 -13.86 -21.53 8.35
N ASN A 94 -15.08 -21.03 8.54
CA ASN A 94 -15.76 -20.09 7.63
C ASN A 94 -14.91 -18.84 7.37
N LYS A 95 -14.20 -18.35 8.40
CA LYS A 95 -13.29 -17.20 8.29
C LYS A 95 -12.11 -17.45 7.35
N MET A 96 -11.48 -18.62 7.45
CA MET A 96 -10.33 -18.97 6.61
C MET A 96 -10.80 -19.22 5.16
N ILE A 97 -11.97 -19.82 4.96
CA ILE A 97 -12.61 -19.94 3.64
C ILE A 97 -12.79 -18.55 3.00
N LYS A 98 -13.35 -17.58 3.73
CA LYS A 98 -13.55 -16.20 3.21
C LYS A 98 -12.23 -15.54 2.79
N ALA A 99 -11.18 -15.69 3.59
CA ALA A 99 -9.87 -15.13 3.28
C ALA A 99 -9.23 -15.78 2.04
N LEU A 100 -9.37 -17.11 1.87
CA LEU A 100 -8.87 -17.82 0.68
C LEU A 100 -9.70 -17.53 -0.58
N MET A 101 -11.02 -17.39 -0.47
CA MET A 101 -11.86 -16.92 -1.58
C MET A 101 -11.45 -15.52 -2.03
N TRP A 102 -11.11 -14.64 -1.09
CA TRP A 102 -10.62 -13.30 -1.41
C TRP A 102 -9.24 -13.34 -2.06
N ARG A 103 -8.30 -14.18 -1.57
CA ARG A 103 -7.01 -14.46 -2.21
C ARG A 103 -7.19 -14.85 -3.67
N ASP A 104 -8.08 -15.79 -3.96
CA ASP A 104 -8.29 -16.29 -5.31
C ASP A 104 -8.88 -15.22 -6.25
N LYS A 105 -9.64 -14.27 -5.70
CA LYS A 105 -10.19 -13.13 -6.43
C LYS A 105 -9.19 -11.99 -6.63
N TYR A 106 -8.26 -11.79 -5.68
CA TYR A 106 -7.29 -10.69 -5.67
C TYR A 106 -5.85 -11.19 -5.37
N PRO A 107 -5.29 -12.07 -6.22
CA PRO A 107 -4.05 -12.78 -5.92
C PRO A 107 -2.82 -11.85 -5.83
N ASP A 108 -2.76 -10.81 -6.66
CA ASP A 108 -1.66 -9.85 -6.68
C ASP A 108 -1.65 -8.98 -5.41
N THR A 109 -2.82 -8.44 -5.04
CA THR A 109 -3.00 -7.63 -3.83
C THR A 109 -2.71 -8.45 -2.58
N PHE A 110 -3.20 -9.70 -2.53
CA PHE A 110 -2.93 -10.63 -1.44
C PHE A 110 -1.43 -10.88 -1.29
N SER A 111 -0.75 -11.24 -2.38
CA SER A 111 0.68 -11.54 -2.38
C SER A 111 1.51 -10.33 -1.98
N LEU A 112 1.18 -9.15 -2.51
CA LEU A 112 1.85 -7.89 -2.16
C LEU A 112 1.69 -7.56 -0.68
N ALA A 113 0.45 -7.61 -0.15
CA ALA A 113 0.15 -7.35 1.25
C ALA A 113 0.88 -8.34 2.17
N PHE A 114 0.89 -9.62 1.80
CA PHE A 114 1.54 -10.68 2.58
C PHE A 114 3.07 -10.56 2.60
N ILE A 115 3.70 -10.41 1.43
CA ILE A 115 5.17 -10.37 1.29
C ILE A 115 5.74 -9.09 1.93
N THR A 116 5.09 -7.96 1.69
CA THR A 116 5.59 -6.68 2.24
C THR A 116 5.25 -6.51 3.70
N GLY A 117 4.22 -7.20 4.20
CA GLY A 117 3.65 -6.98 5.53
C GLY A 117 3.05 -5.58 5.71
N LYS A 118 2.88 -4.82 4.62
CA LYS A 118 2.36 -3.45 4.62
C LYS A 118 1.03 -3.43 3.89
N TYR A 119 -0.05 -3.20 4.63
CA TYR A 119 -1.40 -3.15 4.10
C TYR A 119 -2.30 -2.35 5.04
N GLU A 120 -3.42 -1.89 4.52
CA GLU A 120 -4.52 -1.33 5.30
C GLU A 120 -5.62 -2.38 5.44
N VAL A 121 -6.24 -2.45 6.62
CA VAL A 121 -7.42 -3.29 6.80
C VAL A 121 -8.64 -2.49 6.35
N GLU A 122 -9.41 -3.04 5.43
CA GLU A 122 -10.70 -2.49 5.01
C GLU A 122 -11.55 -2.27 6.25
N LYS A 123 -11.96 -1.02 6.48
CA LYS A 123 -12.99 -0.70 7.48
C LYS A 123 -14.33 -0.83 6.77
N PRO A 124 -15.09 -1.92 6.99
CA PRO A 124 -16.35 -2.10 6.31
C PRO A 124 -17.31 -0.97 6.72
N GLN A 125 -18.01 -0.39 5.74
CA GLN A 125 -19.13 0.51 6.04
C GLN A 125 -20.14 -0.26 6.90
N LEU A 126 -20.45 0.32 8.07
CA LEU A 126 -21.42 -0.23 9.00
C LEU A 126 -22.80 0.40 8.77
N PHE A 127 -23.84 -0.37 9.08
CA PHE A 127 -25.23 0.06 8.99
C PHE A 127 -25.98 -0.28 10.28
N TYR A 128 -26.90 0.60 10.65
CA TYR A 128 -28.00 0.25 11.54
C TYR A 128 -29.16 -0.30 10.71
N LEU A 129 -29.86 -1.31 11.23
CA LEU A 129 -31.03 -1.88 10.56
C LEU A 129 -32.30 -1.43 11.28
N LYS A 130 -33.09 -0.57 10.63
CA LYS A 130 -34.34 -0.04 11.18
C LYS A 130 -35.55 -0.74 10.58
N ASN A 131 -36.36 -1.37 11.41
CA ASN A 131 -37.56 -2.06 10.96
C ASN A 131 -38.55 -1.06 10.34
N LYS A 132 -38.99 -1.31 9.11
CA LYS A 132 -39.88 -0.40 8.36
C LYS A 132 -41.28 -0.28 8.98
N LEU A 133 -41.73 -1.28 9.73
CA LEU A 133 -43.07 -1.34 10.33
C LEU A 133 -43.08 -0.77 11.75
N THR A 134 -42.12 -1.18 12.59
CA THR A 134 -42.08 -0.79 14.01
C THR A 134 -41.22 0.44 14.26
N GLY A 135 -40.28 0.76 13.37
CA GLY A 135 -39.28 1.79 13.54
C GLY A 135 -38.17 1.43 14.53
N PHE A 136 -38.12 0.18 15.00
CA PHE A 136 -37.14 -0.29 15.99
C PHE A 136 -35.84 -0.69 15.30
N TYR A 137 -34.73 -0.62 16.03
CA TYR A 137 -33.43 -1.02 15.52
C TYR A 137 -33.10 -2.46 15.94
N LEU A 138 -32.58 -3.24 14.98
CA LEU A 138 -32.08 -4.58 15.23
C LEU A 138 -30.75 -4.51 15.98
N PHE A 139 -30.52 -5.41 16.93
CA PHE A 139 -29.23 -5.60 17.59
C PHE A 139 -28.88 -7.08 17.77
N LYS A 140 -27.58 -7.33 17.93
CA LYS A 140 -26.98 -8.63 18.22
C LYS A 140 -27.19 -8.94 19.71
N ALA A 141 -28.00 -9.95 19.99
CA ALA A 141 -28.29 -10.42 21.36
C ALA A 141 -27.39 -11.62 21.73
N PHE A 142 -27.35 -11.94 23.04
CA PHE A 142 -26.57 -13.06 23.55
C PHE A 142 -26.93 -14.39 22.87
N GLY A 143 -25.91 -15.19 22.58
CA GLY A 143 -26.06 -16.52 21.99
C GLY A 143 -26.36 -16.54 20.49
N GLY A 144 -25.94 -15.50 19.74
CA GLY A 144 -26.12 -15.42 18.29
C GLY A 144 -27.56 -15.15 17.85
N LYS A 145 -28.39 -14.65 18.76
CA LYS A 145 -29.76 -14.24 18.49
C LYS A 145 -29.81 -12.76 18.13
N TYR A 146 -30.95 -12.30 17.64
CA TYR A 146 -31.22 -10.89 17.40
C TYR A 146 -32.39 -10.41 18.26
N GLY A 147 -32.36 -9.13 18.62
CA GLY A 147 -33.45 -8.43 19.30
C GLY A 147 -33.76 -7.11 18.59
N GLU A 148 -34.89 -6.49 18.94
CA GLU A 148 -35.26 -5.16 18.46
C GLU A 148 -35.49 -4.23 19.63
N GLU A 149 -34.99 -2.99 19.53
CA GLU A 149 -35.20 -1.97 20.54
C GLU A 149 -35.54 -0.61 19.92
N PHE A 150 -36.42 0.14 20.59
CA PHE A 150 -36.83 1.45 20.14
C PHE A 150 -35.82 2.52 20.56
N TYR A 151 -35.29 3.25 19.57
CA TYR A 151 -34.48 4.45 19.80
C TYR A 151 -34.97 5.62 18.95
N ARG A 152 -35.00 6.81 19.54
CA ARG A 152 -35.38 8.05 18.84
C ARG A 152 -34.28 8.55 17.89
N SER A 153 -33.02 8.25 18.19
CA SER A 153 -31.86 8.62 17.38
C SER A 153 -30.78 7.54 17.44
N THR A 154 -29.85 7.58 16.47
CA THR A 154 -28.72 6.63 16.39
C THR A 154 -27.59 6.92 17.38
N ILE A 155 -27.61 8.08 18.04
CA ILE A 155 -26.56 8.56 18.97
C ILE A 155 -26.34 7.60 20.15
N ASN A 156 -27.38 6.90 20.59
CA ASN A 156 -27.30 5.99 21.73
C ASN A 156 -27.10 4.52 21.31
N LEU A 157 -26.94 4.23 20.01
CA LEU A 157 -26.78 2.87 19.52
C LEU A 157 -25.32 2.41 19.68
N THR A 158 -25.14 1.33 20.42
CA THR A 158 -23.82 0.71 20.67
C THR A 158 -23.36 -0.14 19.49
N ASN A 159 -22.17 -0.74 19.60
CA ASN A 159 -21.61 -1.61 18.54
C ASN A 159 -22.50 -2.83 18.23
N ASP A 160 -23.34 -3.29 19.16
CA ASP A 160 -24.22 -4.43 18.95
C ASP A 160 -25.34 -4.15 17.93
N PHE A 161 -25.60 -2.87 17.62
CA PHE A 161 -26.55 -2.45 16.59
C PHE A 161 -25.91 -2.28 15.21
N LYS A 162 -24.59 -2.45 15.09
CA LYS A 162 -23.85 -2.22 13.85
C LYS A 162 -23.67 -3.52 13.07
N PHE A 163 -23.98 -3.47 11.78
CA PHE A 163 -23.90 -4.60 10.86
C PHE A 163 -23.06 -4.23 9.63
N THR A 164 -22.20 -5.14 9.21
CA THR A 164 -21.52 -5.05 7.91
C THR A 164 -22.47 -5.44 6.78
N GLN A 165 -22.21 -4.99 5.55
CA GLN A 165 -22.99 -5.43 4.38
C GLN A 165 -22.99 -6.95 4.24
N GLN A 166 -21.87 -7.62 4.53
CA GLN A 166 -21.78 -9.08 4.45
C GLN A 166 -22.71 -9.78 5.46
N GLU A 167 -22.81 -9.27 6.69
CA GLU A 167 -23.76 -9.81 7.67
C GLU A 167 -25.20 -9.64 7.16
N ILE A 168 -25.53 -8.47 6.62
CA ILE A 168 -26.85 -8.16 6.08
C ILE A 168 -27.22 -9.08 4.91
N ASP A 169 -26.28 -9.32 3.99
CA ASP A 169 -26.47 -10.18 2.82
C ASP A 169 -26.71 -11.65 3.22
N SER A 170 -26.16 -12.06 4.35
CA SER A 170 -26.39 -13.39 4.93
C SER A 170 -27.73 -13.53 5.66
N MET A 171 -28.47 -12.43 5.81
CA MET A 171 -29.73 -12.35 6.53
C MET A 171 -30.90 -12.05 5.58
N GLN A 172 -32.12 -12.45 5.95
CA GLN A 172 -33.34 -12.02 5.26
C GLN A 172 -33.80 -10.66 5.80
N THR A 173 -33.12 -9.58 5.41
CA THR A 173 -33.31 -8.22 5.98
C THR A 173 -34.27 -7.33 5.17
N GLY A 174 -35.07 -7.87 4.26
CA GLY A 174 -35.97 -7.08 3.38
C GLY A 174 -36.97 -6.16 4.12
N SER A 175 -37.32 -6.50 5.36
CA SER A 175 -38.19 -5.71 6.25
C SER A 175 -37.49 -4.54 6.94
N TYR A 176 -36.17 -4.41 6.77
CA TYR A 176 -35.36 -3.36 7.37
C TYR A 176 -34.91 -2.33 6.34
N GLU A 177 -34.80 -1.09 6.79
CA GLU A 177 -34.11 0.02 6.14
C GLU A 177 -32.67 0.06 6.65
N LEU A 178 -31.71 0.23 5.74
CA LEU A 178 -30.29 0.38 6.06
C LEU A 178 -30.01 1.86 6.31
N VAL A 179 -29.57 2.18 7.52
CA VAL A 179 -29.12 3.53 7.90
C VAL A 179 -27.60 3.49 8.02
N PRO A 180 -26.84 4.14 7.12
CA PRO A 180 -25.38 4.19 7.21
C PRO A 180 -24.93 4.75 8.55
N VAL A 181 -23.94 4.11 9.17
CA VAL A 181 -23.24 4.67 10.31
C VAL A 181 -22.26 5.71 9.76
N GLU A 182 -22.48 6.98 10.10
CA GLU A 182 -21.50 8.02 9.83
C GLU A 182 -20.30 7.79 10.75
N ASP A 183 -19.10 7.68 10.16
CA ASP A 183 -17.85 7.66 10.92
C ASP A 183 -17.70 9.02 11.61
N GLY A 184 -18.16 9.10 12.86
CA GLY A 184 -17.82 10.22 13.73
C GLY A 184 -16.33 10.17 14.04
N GLU A 185 -15.62 11.25 13.70
CA GLU A 185 -14.23 11.51 14.11
C GLU A 185 -14.01 11.34 15.62
#